data_AF-A0A2N1GVK0-F1
#
_entry.id   AF-A0A2N1GVK0-F1
#
_cell.length_a   1.000
_cell.length_b   1.000
_cell.length_c   1.000
_cell.angle_alpha   90.00
_cell.angle_beta   90.00
_cell.angle_gamma   90.00
#
_symmetry.space_group_name_H-M   'P 1'
#
loop_
_entity.id
_entity.type
_entity.pdbx_description
1 polymer ?
#
loop_
_entity_poly.entity_id
_entity_poly.type
_entity_poly.pdbx_seq_one_letter_code
_entity_poly.pdbx_strand_id
1 'polypeptide(L)'
;MNTRFLALGLGFVIATGANAEGMEERLRTQLRSTTQQLQALQSQQAQASAAQLAAQNEARAAQAQIRQLTAELAKAKGLAEQLAGQQQSLHSQAQAQVAASAEQTGKFKKAYDELLVLARGKEAERTSLQAQLAERDTQVQQCSAKNQQMYGVAKQILTAYENIDVAEVMKIRQPFAGSVRVKFDELAQGFGDELYKTQFDAPQAAIAH
;
A
#
# COMPACT_ATOMS: atom_id res chain seq x y z
N MET A 1 -69.39 41.54 40.89
CA MET A 1 -69.46 42.44 42.07
C MET A 1 -70.72 43.27 41.92
N ASN A 2 -71.45 43.52 43.00
CA ASN A 2 -72.91 43.66 42.93
C ASN A 2 -73.42 45.11 43.10
N THR A 3 -74.66 45.34 42.61
CA THR A 3 -75.70 46.27 43.12
C THR A 3 -75.37 47.75 43.37
N ARG A 4 -76.12 48.63 42.71
CA ARG A 4 -76.38 50.04 43.09
C ARG A 4 -77.61 50.13 44.01
N PHE A 5 -77.67 51.14 44.90
CA PHE A 5 -78.83 51.85 45.52
C PHE A 5 -78.35 52.54 46.83
N LEU A 6 -78.94 53.61 47.39
CA LEU A 6 -79.93 54.62 46.91
C LEU A 6 -79.14 55.94 46.59
N ALA A 7 -79.61 57.20 46.57
CA ALA A 7 -80.89 57.92 46.78
C ALA A 7 -80.94 59.09 45.74
N LEU A 8 -82.04 59.77 45.37
CA LEU A 8 -83.29 60.26 45.99
C LEU A 8 -83.18 61.61 46.75
N GLY A 9 -83.73 62.65 46.13
CA GLY A 9 -83.95 63.99 46.68
C GLY A 9 -85.03 64.71 45.85
N LEU A 10 -86.00 65.36 46.50
CA LEU A 10 -87.21 65.90 45.86
C LEU A 10 -87.05 67.36 45.40
N GLY A 11 -87.80 67.71 44.35
CA GLY A 11 -88.01 69.10 43.93
C GLY A 11 -88.95 69.17 42.71
N PHE A 12 -90.23 69.49 42.92
CA PHE A 12 -91.25 69.54 41.87
C PHE A 12 -91.95 70.90 41.86
N VAL A 13 -91.77 71.67 40.78
CA VAL A 13 -92.55 72.88 40.45
C VAL A 13 -92.89 72.82 38.95
N ILE A 14 -94.09 73.27 38.60
CA ILE A 14 -94.71 73.05 37.30
C ILE A 14 -94.35 74.18 36.33
N ALA A 15 -93.96 73.82 35.11
CA ALA A 15 -93.91 74.72 33.95
C ALA A 15 -94.42 73.97 32.70
N THR A 16 -95.74 73.95 32.50
CA THR A 16 -96.38 73.32 31.32
C THR A 16 -96.31 74.25 30.10
N GLY A 17 -95.42 73.93 29.16
CA GLY A 17 -95.30 74.61 27.87
C GLY A 17 -93.98 74.27 27.18
N ALA A 18 -93.96 74.30 25.83
CA ALA A 18 -92.76 74.27 24.99
C ALA A 18 -91.68 73.19 25.29
N ASN A 19 -92.07 71.97 25.66
CA ASN A 19 -91.14 70.85 25.91
C ASN A 19 -91.28 69.66 24.92
N ALA A 20 -92.14 69.76 23.90
CA ALA A 20 -92.31 68.71 22.89
C ALA A 20 -91.16 68.73 21.86
N GLU A 21 -90.92 69.87 21.21
CA GLU A 21 -89.98 70.01 20.09
C GLU A 21 -88.52 69.68 20.51
N GLY A 22 -88.09 70.10 21.69
CA GLY A 22 -86.76 69.81 22.23
C GLY A 22 -86.52 68.33 22.60
N MET A 23 -87.58 67.56 22.88
CA MET A 23 -87.50 66.11 23.08
C MET A 23 -87.46 65.36 21.75
N GLU A 24 -88.27 65.79 20.77
CA GLU A 24 -88.30 65.20 19.43
C GLU A 24 -86.96 65.39 18.69
N GLU A 25 -86.37 66.58 18.76
CA GLU A 25 -85.10 66.85 18.07
C GLU A 25 -83.89 66.19 18.78
N ARG A 26 -83.97 65.99 20.11
CA ARG A 26 -83.04 65.10 20.83
C ARG A 26 -83.19 63.65 20.39
N LEU A 27 -84.41 63.15 20.24
CA LEU A 27 -84.65 61.80 19.73
C LEU A 27 -84.14 61.64 18.29
N ARG A 28 -84.34 62.63 17.41
CA ARG A 28 -83.78 62.63 16.04
C ARG A 28 -82.25 62.62 16.02
N THR A 29 -81.61 63.47 16.82
CA THR A 29 -80.13 63.53 16.87
C THR A 29 -79.54 62.27 17.51
N GLN A 30 -80.16 61.73 18.56
CA GLN A 30 -79.78 60.45 19.15
C GLN A 30 -79.96 59.28 18.17
N LEU A 31 -81.05 59.24 17.40
CA LEU A 31 -81.32 58.18 16.42
C LEU A 31 -80.40 58.27 15.17
N ARG A 32 -80.05 59.49 14.73
CA ARG A 32 -78.98 59.70 13.73
C ARG A 32 -77.63 59.20 14.26
N SER A 33 -77.29 59.51 15.51
CA SER A 33 -76.06 59.05 16.16
C SER A 33 -75.99 57.53 16.28
N THR A 34 -77.05 56.86 16.72
CA THR A 34 -77.08 55.39 16.78
C THR A 34 -77.06 54.74 15.39
N THR A 35 -77.63 55.38 14.38
CA THR A 35 -77.53 54.91 12.98
C THR A 35 -76.10 55.01 12.45
N GLN A 36 -75.40 56.12 12.72
CA GLN A 36 -73.98 56.29 12.38
C GLN A 36 -73.09 55.29 13.15
N GLN A 37 -73.37 55.04 14.43
CA GLN A 37 -72.68 54.01 15.22
C GLN A 37 -72.93 52.60 14.68
N LEU A 38 -74.16 52.26 14.30
CA LEU A 38 -74.47 50.97 13.65
C LEU A 38 -73.72 50.82 12.32
N GLN A 39 -73.72 51.84 11.48
CA GLN A 39 -73.02 51.81 10.19
C GLN A 39 -71.49 51.70 10.36
N ALA A 40 -70.92 52.35 11.38
CA ALA A 40 -69.50 52.24 11.74
C ALA A 40 -69.16 50.86 12.33
N LEU A 41 -70.00 50.29 13.19
CA LEU A 41 -69.81 48.94 13.74
C LEU A 41 -69.95 47.88 12.64
N GLN A 42 -70.88 48.06 11.70
CA GLN A 42 -71.08 47.14 10.57
C GLN A 42 -69.90 47.17 9.59
N SER A 43 -69.30 48.33 9.33
CA SER A 43 -68.07 48.41 8.53
C SER A 43 -66.84 47.88 9.27
N GLN A 44 -66.74 48.09 10.59
CA GLN A 44 -65.72 47.45 11.44
C GLN A 44 -65.85 45.92 11.43
N GLN A 45 -67.07 45.39 11.53
CA GLN A 45 -67.33 43.95 11.47
C GLN A 45 -66.95 43.36 10.10
N ALA A 46 -67.23 44.08 9.01
CA ALA A 46 -66.80 43.69 7.67
C ALA A 46 -65.27 43.70 7.51
N GLN A 47 -64.58 44.73 8.02
CA GLN A 47 -63.11 44.78 8.01
C GLN A 47 -62.49 43.68 8.88
N ALA A 48 -63.04 43.43 10.08
CA ALA A 48 -62.56 42.38 10.97
C ALA A 48 -62.73 40.98 10.37
N SER A 49 -63.86 40.69 9.71
CA SER A 49 -64.08 39.41 9.03
C SER A 49 -63.18 39.22 7.81
N ALA A 50 -62.95 40.28 7.03
CA ALA A 50 -61.99 40.27 5.93
C ALA A 50 -60.54 40.04 6.42
N ALA A 51 -60.12 40.71 7.50
CA ALA A 51 -58.81 40.52 8.11
C ALA A 51 -58.65 39.11 8.69
N GLN A 52 -59.68 38.55 9.33
CA GLN A 52 -59.67 37.17 9.84
C GLN A 52 -59.58 36.14 8.70
N LEU A 53 -60.21 36.40 7.56
CA LEU A 53 -60.11 35.55 6.37
C LEU A 53 -58.71 35.62 5.74
N ALA A 54 -58.14 36.83 5.62
CA ALA A 54 -56.77 37.02 5.15
C ALA A 54 -55.77 36.28 6.04
N ALA A 55 -55.82 36.48 7.36
CA ALA A 55 -54.95 35.81 8.32
C ALA A 55 -55.11 34.27 8.30
N GLN A 56 -56.32 33.74 8.08
CA GLN A 56 -56.51 32.30 7.87
C GLN A 56 -55.87 31.79 6.58
N ASN A 57 -55.95 32.56 5.50
CA ASN A 57 -55.34 32.18 4.22
C ASN A 57 -53.81 32.23 4.30
N GLU A 58 -53.25 33.25 4.93
CA GLU A 58 -51.81 33.36 5.23
C GLU A 58 -51.33 32.21 6.12
N ALA A 59 -52.05 31.90 7.22
CA ALA A 59 -51.71 30.78 8.09
C ALA A 59 -51.74 29.43 7.37
N ARG A 60 -52.72 29.21 6.46
CA ARG A 60 -52.78 28.01 5.61
C ARG A 60 -51.62 27.95 4.61
N ALA A 61 -51.26 29.08 3.99
CA ALA A 61 -50.14 29.17 3.06
C ALA A 61 -48.79 28.90 3.77
N ALA A 62 -48.56 29.52 4.93
CA ALA A 62 -47.39 29.28 5.77
C ALA A 62 -47.31 27.81 6.23
N GLN A 63 -48.45 27.20 6.65
CA GLN A 63 -48.48 25.80 7.04
C GLN A 63 -48.20 24.85 5.85
N ALA A 64 -48.62 25.21 4.63
CA ALA A 64 -48.26 24.47 3.42
C ALA A 64 -46.75 24.56 3.11
N GLN A 65 -46.18 25.77 3.17
CA GLN A 65 -44.73 26.00 3.00
C GLN A 65 -43.90 25.24 4.04
N ILE A 66 -44.29 25.26 5.32
CA ILE A 66 -43.62 24.50 6.38
C ILE A 66 -43.63 22.99 6.07
N ARG A 67 -44.76 22.44 5.60
CA ARG A 67 -44.85 21.02 5.21
C ARG A 67 -43.96 20.69 4.02
N GLN A 68 -43.92 21.55 3.00
CA GLN A 68 -43.05 21.38 1.83
C GLN A 68 -41.57 21.42 2.23
N LEU A 69 -41.12 22.47 2.93
CA LEU A 69 -39.74 22.63 3.39
C LEU A 69 -39.31 21.48 4.32
N THR A 70 -40.21 20.99 5.18
CA THR A 70 -39.93 19.81 6.02
C THR A 70 -39.71 18.54 5.18
N ALA A 71 -40.51 18.33 4.13
CA ALA A 71 -40.35 17.19 3.22
C ALA A 71 -39.08 17.30 2.34
N GLU A 72 -38.71 18.50 1.90
CA GLU A 72 -37.48 18.76 1.17
C GLU A 72 -36.24 18.57 2.06
N LEU A 73 -36.27 19.06 3.30
CA LEU A 73 -35.21 18.85 4.30
C LEU A 73 -35.04 17.37 4.65
N ALA A 74 -36.14 16.61 4.78
CA ALA A 74 -36.08 15.16 4.98
C ALA A 74 -35.44 14.43 3.80
N LYS A 75 -35.79 14.78 2.56
CA LYS A 75 -35.14 14.25 1.35
C LYS A 75 -33.65 14.60 1.29
N ALA A 76 -33.29 15.85 1.58
CA ALA A 76 -31.91 16.31 1.56
C ALA A 76 -31.04 15.57 2.59
N LYS A 77 -31.57 15.30 3.79
CA LYS A 77 -30.90 14.47 4.81
C LYS A 77 -30.68 13.03 4.34
N GLY A 78 -31.72 12.36 3.83
CA GLY A 78 -31.59 10.99 3.32
C GLY A 78 -30.56 10.87 2.18
N LEU A 79 -30.52 11.85 1.27
CA LEU A 79 -29.50 11.92 0.21
C LEU A 79 -28.09 12.16 0.77
N ALA A 80 -27.93 13.03 1.77
CA ALA A 80 -26.64 13.29 2.42
C ALA A 80 -26.12 12.05 3.18
N GLU A 81 -27.00 11.34 3.90
CA GLU A 81 -26.69 10.09 4.60
C GLU A 81 -26.30 8.98 3.60
N GLN A 82 -27.04 8.83 2.49
CA GLN A 82 -26.72 7.88 1.42
C GLN A 82 -25.40 8.23 0.71
N LEU A 83 -25.09 9.52 0.53
CA LEU A 83 -23.83 9.97 -0.07
C LEU A 83 -22.63 9.74 0.86
N ALA A 84 -22.78 10.04 2.16
CA ALA A 84 -21.76 9.76 3.18
C ALA A 84 -21.48 8.25 3.31
N GLY A 85 -22.52 7.41 3.29
CA GLY A 85 -22.37 5.95 3.28
C GLY A 85 -21.64 5.43 2.03
N GLN A 86 -21.94 5.98 0.85
CA GLN A 86 -21.20 5.66 -0.38
C GLN A 86 -19.75 6.15 -0.31
N GLN A 87 -19.48 7.36 0.16
CA GLN A 87 -18.14 7.90 0.31
C GLN A 87 -17.28 7.03 1.25
N GLN A 88 -17.83 6.63 2.40
CA GLN A 88 -17.15 5.76 3.35
C GLN A 88 -16.88 4.36 2.77
N SER A 89 -17.83 3.80 2.01
CA SER A 89 -17.69 2.52 1.30
C SER A 89 -16.63 2.58 0.19
N LEU A 90 -16.60 3.65 -0.61
CA LEU A 90 -15.58 3.86 -1.63
C LEU A 90 -14.19 4.07 -1.00
N HIS A 91 -14.10 4.78 0.13
CA HIS A 91 -12.84 5.00 0.83
C HIS A 91 -12.28 3.70 1.43
N SER A 92 -13.11 2.86 2.05
CA SER A 92 -12.65 1.57 2.59
C SER A 92 -12.28 0.57 1.48
N GLN A 93 -13.02 0.55 0.37
CA GLN A 93 -12.66 -0.24 -0.82
C GLN A 93 -11.32 0.21 -1.43
N ALA A 94 -11.11 1.51 -1.57
CA ALA A 94 -9.85 2.07 -2.09
C ALA A 94 -8.68 1.74 -1.15
N GLN A 95 -8.84 1.89 0.17
CA GLN A 95 -7.81 1.47 1.14
C GLN A 95 -7.49 -0.02 1.04
N ALA A 96 -8.51 -0.89 0.97
CA ALA A 96 -8.33 -2.33 0.84
C ALA A 96 -7.62 -2.72 -0.47
N GLN A 97 -7.96 -2.08 -1.59
CA GLN A 97 -7.32 -2.31 -2.89
C GLN A 97 -5.85 -1.86 -2.88
N VAL A 98 -5.54 -0.70 -2.27
CA VAL A 98 -4.17 -0.22 -2.09
C VAL A 98 -3.36 -1.17 -1.20
N ALA A 99 -3.94 -1.65 -0.09
CA ALA A 99 -3.28 -2.61 0.80
C ALA A 99 -2.97 -3.94 0.09
N ALA A 100 -3.95 -4.52 -0.62
CA ALA A 100 -3.76 -5.76 -1.38
C ALA A 100 -2.71 -5.61 -2.50
N SER A 101 -2.73 -4.47 -3.22
CA SER A 101 -1.73 -4.16 -4.25
C SER A 101 -0.32 -4.00 -3.68
N ALA A 102 -0.19 -3.35 -2.51
CA ALA A 102 1.07 -3.22 -1.80
C ALA A 102 1.59 -4.58 -1.31
N GLU A 103 0.72 -5.43 -0.76
CA GLU A 103 1.07 -6.80 -0.33
C GLU A 103 1.53 -7.65 -1.52
N GLN A 104 0.81 -7.62 -2.64
CA GLN A 104 1.18 -8.35 -3.86
C GLN A 104 2.52 -7.85 -4.43
N THR A 105 2.73 -6.53 -4.44
CA THR A 105 4.03 -5.92 -4.83
C THR A 105 5.16 -6.35 -3.90
N GLY A 106 4.90 -6.45 -2.59
CA GLY A 106 5.86 -6.96 -1.61
C GLY A 106 6.24 -8.43 -1.85
N LYS A 107 5.25 -9.29 -2.14
CA LYS A 107 5.47 -10.70 -2.51
C LYS A 107 6.33 -10.84 -3.76
N PHE A 108 6.05 -10.08 -4.82
CA PHE A 108 6.85 -10.12 -6.05
C PHE A 108 8.28 -9.62 -5.84
N LYS A 109 8.50 -8.54 -5.07
CA LYS A 109 9.84 -8.06 -4.73
C LYS A 109 10.63 -9.13 -3.98
N LYS A 110 10.06 -9.69 -2.91
CA LYS A 110 10.71 -10.74 -2.12
C LYS A 110 11.09 -11.97 -2.98
N ALA A 111 10.17 -12.46 -3.82
CA ALA A 111 10.44 -13.60 -4.70
C ALA A 111 11.53 -13.29 -5.75
N TYR A 112 11.60 -12.04 -6.24
CA TYR A 112 12.66 -11.59 -7.14
C TYR A 112 14.02 -11.49 -6.43
N ASP A 113 14.06 -10.98 -5.20
CA ASP A 113 15.28 -10.88 -4.40
C ASP A 113 15.82 -12.29 -4.03
N GLU A 114 14.93 -13.22 -3.67
CA GLU A 114 15.27 -14.64 -3.43
C GLU A 114 15.83 -15.31 -4.70
N LEU A 115 15.21 -15.08 -5.85
CA LEU A 115 15.69 -15.58 -7.15
C LEU A 115 17.04 -14.96 -7.54
N LEU A 116 17.27 -13.68 -7.25
CA LEU A 116 18.53 -12.98 -7.53
C LEU A 116 19.68 -13.50 -6.65
N VAL A 117 19.40 -13.83 -5.38
CA VAL A 117 20.36 -14.51 -4.49
C VAL A 117 20.67 -15.92 -5.01
N LEU A 118 19.66 -16.70 -5.39
CA LEU A 118 19.84 -18.04 -5.96
C LEU A 118 20.69 -18.02 -7.24
N ALA A 119 20.40 -17.10 -8.16
CA ALA A 119 21.13 -16.94 -9.41
C ALA A 119 22.60 -16.57 -9.17
N ARG A 120 22.88 -15.63 -8.25
CA ARG A 120 24.26 -15.26 -7.86
C ARG A 120 25.01 -16.42 -7.20
N GLY A 121 24.33 -17.20 -6.35
CA GLY A 121 24.89 -18.42 -5.76
C GLY A 121 25.29 -19.44 -6.82
N LYS A 122 24.41 -19.72 -7.79
CA LYS A 122 24.69 -20.66 -8.88
C LYS A 122 25.76 -20.16 -9.85
N GLU A 123 25.86 -18.85 -10.09
CA GLU A 123 26.94 -18.25 -10.89
C GLU A 123 28.31 -18.39 -10.21
N ALA A 124 28.38 -18.20 -8.90
CA ALA A 124 29.59 -18.42 -8.10
C ALA A 124 29.98 -19.91 -8.05
N GLU A 125 29.01 -20.81 -7.86
CA GLU A 125 29.20 -22.26 -7.91
C GLU A 125 29.73 -22.72 -9.26
N ARG A 126 29.12 -22.29 -10.37
CA ARG A 126 29.60 -22.59 -11.73
C ARG A 126 31.03 -22.09 -11.95
N THR A 127 31.34 -20.88 -11.49
CA THR A 127 32.68 -20.27 -11.66
C THR A 127 33.73 -21.02 -10.85
N SER A 128 33.41 -21.45 -9.62
CA SER A 128 34.27 -22.29 -8.79
C SER A 128 34.53 -23.66 -9.43
N LEU A 129 33.48 -24.35 -9.89
CA LEU A 129 33.58 -25.65 -10.57
C LEU A 129 34.37 -25.55 -11.89
N GLN A 130 34.19 -24.46 -12.64
CA GLN A 130 34.94 -24.22 -13.88
C GLN A 130 36.44 -23.99 -13.62
N ALA A 131 36.79 -23.27 -12.55
CA ALA A 131 38.18 -23.09 -12.13
C ALA A 131 38.81 -24.41 -11.66
N GLN A 132 38.09 -25.19 -10.84
CA GLN A 132 38.52 -26.52 -10.40
C GLN A 132 38.74 -27.48 -11.58
N LEU A 133 37.82 -27.50 -12.55
CA LEU A 133 37.94 -28.34 -13.75
C LEU A 133 39.16 -27.96 -14.59
N ALA A 134 39.38 -26.67 -14.85
CA ALA A 134 40.56 -26.20 -15.58
C ALA A 134 41.89 -26.53 -14.84
N GLU A 135 41.89 -26.50 -13.52
CA GLU A 135 43.02 -26.94 -12.69
C GLU A 135 43.27 -28.45 -12.82
N ARG A 136 42.22 -29.28 -12.74
CA ARG A 136 42.33 -30.75 -12.92
C ARG A 136 42.80 -31.11 -14.33
N ASP A 137 42.27 -30.46 -15.37
CA ASP A 137 42.71 -30.67 -16.76
C ASP A 137 44.20 -30.32 -16.92
N THR A 138 44.65 -29.22 -16.32
CA THR A 138 46.05 -28.82 -16.29
C THR A 138 46.93 -29.87 -15.61
N GLN A 139 46.49 -30.40 -14.45
CA GLN A 139 47.19 -31.48 -13.74
C GLN A 139 47.24 -32.78 -14.56
N VAL A 140 46.16 -33.16 -15.24
CA VAL A 140 46.12 -34.35 -16.12
C VAL A 140 47.07 -34.19 -17.32
N GLN A 141 47.12 -33.00 -17.94
CA GLN A 141 48.05 -32.72 -19.03
C GLN A 141 49.52 -32.78 -18.55
N GLN A 142 49.83 -32.19 -17.40
CA GLN A 142 51.17 -32.23 -16.81
C GLN A 142 51.59 -33.66 -16.44
N CYS A 143 50.71 -34.43 -15.80
CA CYS A 143 50.94 -35.84 -15.47
C CYS A 143 51.16 -36.68 -16.74
N SER A 144 50.35 -36.49 -17.79
CA SER A 144 50.53 -37.17 -19.08
C SER A 144 51.89 -36.87 -19.73
N ALA A 145 52.29 -35.60 -19.76
CA ALA A 145 53.60 -35.19 -20.29
C ALA A 145 54.76 -35.76 -19.45
N LYS A 146 54.64 -35.78 -18.11
CA LYS A 146 55.62 -36.36 -17.19
C LYS A 146 55.76 -37.87 -17.37
N ASN A 147 54.65 -38.59 -17.51
CA ASN A 147 54.65 -40.03 -17.80
C ASN A 147 55.32 -40.36 -19.16
N GLN A 148 55.09 -39.54 -20.18
CA GLN A 148 55.77 -39.67 -21.47
C GLN A 148 57.29 -39.43 -21.36
N GLN A 149 57.72 -38.42 -20.60
CA GLN A 149 59.14 -38.18 -20.31
C GLN A 149 59.77 -39.35 -19.55
N MET A 150 59.11 -39.85 -18.49
CA MET A 150 59.59 -40.98 -17.69
C MET A 150 59.77 -42.25 -18.56
N TYR A 151 58.84 -42.50 -19.49
CA TYR A 151 58.95 -43.63 -20.42
C TYR A 151 60.07 -43.45 -21.47
N GLY A 152 60.43 -42.20 -21.80
CA GLY A 152 61.64 -41.88 -22.57
C GLY A 152 62.92 -42.25 -21.83
N VAL A 153 63.06 -41.78 -20.58
CA VAL A 153 64.22 -42.08 -19.72
C VAL A 153 64.33 -43.60 -19.46
N ALA A 154 63.21 -44.28 -19.20
CA ALA A 154 63.18 -45.74 -19.04
C ALA A 154 63.68 -46.48 -20.29
N LYS A 155 63.39 -45.98 -21.51
CA LYS A 155 63.96 -46.53 -22.75
C LYS A 155 65.45 -46.25 -22.86
N GLN A 156 65.92 -45.05 -22.48
CA GLN A 156 67.36 -44.73 -22.48
C GLN A 156 68.14 -45.63 -21.50
N ILE A 157 67.57 -45.95 -20.33
CA ILE A 157 68.13 -46.91 -19.37
C ILE A 157 68.20 -48.33 -19.98
N LEU A 158 67.13 -48.80 -20.63
CA LEU A 158 67.11 -50.11 -21.29
C LEU A 158 68.15 -50.18 -22.41
N THR A 159 68.18 -49.20 -23.31
CA THR A 159 69.16 -49.13 -24.41
C THR A 159 70.59 -48.99 -23.87
N ALA A 160 70.82 -48.27 -22.76
CA ALA A 160 72.14 -48.24 -22.13
C ALA A 160 72.56 -49.63 -21.63
N TYR A 161 71.64 -50.38 -21.00
CA TYR A 161 71.89 -51.75 -20.53
C TYR A 161 72.15 -52.73 -21.69
N GLU A 162 71.38 -52.65 -22.77
CA GLU A 162 71.52 -53.46 -23.98
C GLU A 162 72.87 -53.27 -24.70
N ASN A 163 73.49 -52.08 -24.56
CA ASN A 163 74.79 -51.77 -25.14
C ASN A 163 76.00 -52.11 -24.23
N ILE A 164 75.80 -52.65 -23.02
CA ILE A 164 76.91 -53.08 -22.16
C ILE A 164 77.49 -54.40 -22.70
N ASP A 165 78.60 -54.31 -23.43
CA ASP A 165 79.31 -55.48 -23.93
C ASP A 165 79.94 -56.32 -22.80
N VAL A 166 80.03 -57.64 -23.01
CA VAL A 166 80.67 -58.61 -22.09
C VAL A 166 82.13 -58.21 -21.82
N ALA A 167 82.81 -57.64 -22.81
CA ALA A 167 84.16 -57.09 -22.65
C ALA A 167 84.23 -55.89 -21.69
N GLU A 168 83.15 -55.14 -21.51
CA GLU A 168 83.05 -54.04 -20.55
C GLU A 168 82.79 -54.57 -19.13
N VAL A 169 81.86 -55.53 -18.97
CA VAL A 169 81.61 -56.22 -17.70
C VAL A 169 82.88 -56.86 -17.14
N MET A 170 83.72 -57.44 -18.01
CA MET A 170 85.02 -57.98 -17.64
C MET A 170 86.03 -56.90 -17.17
N LYS A 171 86.01 -55.69 -17.75
CA LYS A 171 86.86 -54.58 -17.29
C LYS A 171 86.46 -54.12 -15.89
N ILE A 172 85.17 -53.92 -15.62
CA ILE A 172 84.64 -53.47 -14.30
C ILE A 172 85.17 -54.35 -13.15
N ARG A 173 85.32 -55.66 -13.38
CA ARG A 173 85.82 -56.64 -12.39
C ARG A 173 87.33 -56.59 -12.13
N GLN A 174 88.13 -55.90 -12.93
CA GLN A 174 89.58 -55.80 -12.71
C GLN A 174 89.91 -54.78 -11.59
N PRO A 175 90.95 -55.03 -10.76
CA PRO A 175 91.26 -54.22 -9.57
C PRO A 175 91.70 -52.77 -9.88
N PHE A 176 92.08 -52.47 -11.13
CA PHE A 176 92.54 -51.14 -11.55
C PHE A 176 91.51 -50.36 -12.40
N ALA A 177 90.31 -50.90 -12.62
CA ALA A 177 89.29 -50.30 -13.50
C ALA A 177 88.47 -49.16 -12.86
N GLY A 178 89.06 -48.38 -11.96
CA GLY A 178 88.38 -47.32 -11.20
C GLY A 178 87.68 -46.28 -12.09
N SER A 179 88.34 -45.86 -13.18
CA SER A 179 87.79 -44.91 -14.16
C SER A 179 86.65 -45.46 -15.01
N VAL A 180 86.45 -46.78 -15.05
CA VAL A 180 85.26 -47.41 -15.67
C VAL A 180 84.11 -47.40 -14.66
N ARG A 181 84.37 -47.73 -13.39
CA ARG A 181 83.35 -47.74 -12.34
C ARG A 181 82.73 -46.35 -12.12
N VAL A 182 83.55 -45.31 -12.01
CA VAL A 182 83.09 -43.92 -11.88
C VAL A 182 82.14 -43.53 -13.02
N LYS A 183 82.41 -43.94 -14.26
CA LYS A 183 81.49 -43.68 -15.39
C LYS A 183 80.15 -44.40 -15.29
N PHE A 184 80.11 -45.60 -14.72
CA PHE A 184 78.84 -46.29 -14.44
C PHE A 184 78.07 -45.62 -13.30
N ASP A 185 78.78 -45.12 -12.27
CA ASP A 185 78.17 -44.36 -11.17
C ASP A 185 77.62 -43.01 -11.68
N GLU A 186 78.37 -42.28 -12.52
CA GLU A 186 77.95 -41.05 -13.20
C GLU A 186 76.72 -41.28 -14.10
N LEU A 187 76.70 -42.37 -14.88
CA LEU A 187 75.56 -42.75 -15.73
C LEU A 187 74.31 -43.06 -14.90
N ALA A 188 74.46 -43.82 -13.81
CA ALA A 188 73.38 -44.17 -12.91
C ALA A 188 72.82 -42.93 -12.17
N GLN A 189 73.70 -42.02 -11.77
CA GLN A 189 73.31 -40.73 -11.20
C GLN A 189 72.54 -39.89 -12.23
N GLY A 190 73.03 -39.76 -13.46
CA GLY A 190 72.37 -39.03 -14.55
C GLY A 190 70.94 -39.52 -14.81
N PHE A 191 70.75 -40.84 -14.90
CA PHE A 191 69.40 -41.43 -15.04
C PHE A 191 68.51 -41.24 -13.80
N GLY A 192 69.07 -41.29 -12.59
CA GLY A 192 68.33 -40.96 -11.36
C GLY A 192 67.84 -39.51 -11.35
N ASP A 193 68.71 -38.61 -11.76
CA ASP A 193 68.46 -37.17 -11.92
C ASP A 193 67.38 -36.88 -12.97
N GLU A 194 67.41 -37.60 -14.11
CA GLU A 194 66.38 -37.52 -15.15
C GLU A 194 65.05 -38.09 -14.68
N LEU A 195 65.02 -39.28 -14.07
CA LEU A 195 63.79 -39.85 -13.50
C LEU A 195 63.17 -38.93 -12.44
N TYR A 196 63.98 -38.34 -11.55
CA TYR A 196 63.51 -37.38 -10.56
C TYR A 196 62.86 -36.15 -11.21
N LYS A 197 63.45 -35.61 -12.29
CA LYS A 197 62.85 -34.52 -13.09
C LYS A 197 61.53 -34.93 -13.76
N THR A 198 61.25 -36.23 -13.93
CA THR A 198 59.96 -36.74 -14.46
C THR A 198 58.90 -37.02 -13.40
N GLN A 199 59.20 -36.85 -12.11
CA GLN A 199 58.18 -36.93 -11.07
C GLN A 199 57.11 -35.83 -11.24
N PHE A 200 55.84 -36.20 -11.07
CA PHE A 200 54.72 -35.26 -10.96
C PHE A 200 54.23 -35.26 -9.51
N ASP A 201 54.49 -34.17 -8.79
CA ASP A 201 53.88 -33.93 -7.49
C ASP A 201 52.60 -33.12 -7.68
N ALA A 202 51.45 -33.76 -7.46
CA ALA A 202 50.17 -33.10 -7.56
C ALA A 202 49.93 -32.29 -6.26
N PRO A 203 49.80 -30.95 -6.31
CA PRO A 203 49.52 -30.18 -5.10
C PRO A 203 48.22 -30.68 -4.49
N GLN A 204 48.28 -31.04 -3.20
CA GLN A 204 47.22 -31.70 -2.46
C GLN A 204 46.08 -30.71 -2.10
N ALA A 205 45.46 -30.15 -3.13
CA ALA A 205 44.35 -29.22 -3.08
C ALA A 205 43.05 -29.95 -2.66
N ALA A 206 43.01 -30.32 -1.37
CA ALA A 206 41.83 -30.72 -0.62
C ALA A 206 40.87 -31.71 -1.30
N ILE A 207 41.15 -33.01 -1.12
CA ILE A 207 40.06 -34.02 -1.04
C ILE A 207 39.37 -33.81 0.32
N ALA A 208 38.66 -32.70 0.45
CA ALA A 208 37.82 -32.36 1.60
C ALA A 208 36.36 -32.46 1.15
N HIS A 209 35.74 -33.59 1.47
CA HIS A 209 34.31 -33.84 1.33
C HIS A 209 33.55 -33.37 2.59
#